data_AF-A0ABD6LH59-F1
#
_entry.id   AF-A0ABD6LH59-F1
#
_cell.length_a   1.000
_cell.length_b   1.000
_cell.length_c   1.000
_cell.angle_alpha   90.00
_cell.angle_beta   90.00
_cell.angle_gamma   90.00
#
_symmetry.space_group_name_H-M   'P 1'
#
loop_
_entity.id
_entity.type
_entity.pdbx_description
1 polymer ?
#
loop_
_entity_poly.entity_id
_entity_poly.type
_entity_poly.pdbx_seq_one_letter_code
_entity_poly.pdbx_strand_id
1 'polypeptide(L)'
;HGDRVHMSKRGSSLARRILHMVAINNLKVDKATKTPVNPVIYDYYTRKCASKKKSVAVGAVMHKICNIIFAMLRDNKPFELITPEEHRERYAAEHPESVNPAA
;
A
#
# COMPACT_ATOMS: atom_id res chain seq x y z
N HIS A 1 -5.91 -17.87 -10.51
CA HIS A 1 -5.53 -17.05 -9.34
C HIS A 1 -4.02 -16.79 -9.35
N GLY A 2 -3.59 -15.63 -8.84
CA GLY A 2 -2.18 -15.19 -8.86
C GLY A 2 -1.37 -15.65 -7.64
N ASP A 3 -1.43 -16.93 -7.30
CA ASP A 3 -0.91 -17.57 -6.09
C ASP A 3 0.15 -18.64 -6.37
N ARG A 4 0.50 -18.86 -7.64
CA ARG A 4 1.52 -19.83 -8.09
C ARG A 4 2.97 -19.36 -7.84
N VAL A 5 3.16 -18.09 -7.45
CA VAL A 5 4.49 -17.52 -7.18
C VAL A 5 4.83 -17.69 -5.70
N HIS A 6 5.93 -18.38 -5.43
CA HIS A 6 6.42 -18.55 -4.06
C HIS A 6 7.01 -17.24 -3.51
N MET A 7 6.61 -16.85 -2.31
CA MET A 7 7.13 -15.65 -1.66
C MET A 7 8.52 -15.92 -1.05
N SER A 8 9.53 -15.19 -1.51
CA SER A 8 10.86 -15.22 -0.90
C SER A 8 10.80 -14.73 0.56
N LYS A 9 11.33 -15.55 1.48
CA LYS A 9 11.45 -15.22 2.92
C LYS A 9 12.78 -14.56 3.30
N ARG A 10 13.60 -14.17 2.31
CA ARG A 10 14.92 -13.54 2.53
C ARG A 10 14.82 -12.22 3.33
N GLY A 11 15.86 -11.90 4.10
CA GLY A 11 15.94 -10.70 4.94
C GLY A 11 15.45 -10.89 6.39
N SER A 12 15.25 -9.79 7.12
CA SER A 12 14.88 -9.81 8.55
C SER A 12 13.47 -10.37 8.78
N SER A 13 13.39 -11.43 9.61
CA SER A 13 12.11 -12.03 10.03
C SER A 13 11.30 -11.09 10.93
N LEU A 14 11.98 -10.31 11.79
CA LEU A 14 11.35 -9.33 12.67
C LEU A 14 10.71 -8.18 11.86
N ALA A 15 11.43 -7.62 10.89
CA ALA A 15 10.90 -6.57 10.03
C ALA A 15 9.64 -7.03 9.28
N ARG A 16 9.66 -8.26 8.75
CA ARG A 16 8.49 -8.87 8.09
C ARG A 16 7.29 -8.99 9.04
N ARG A 17 7.53 -9.38 10.29
CA ARG A 17 6.48 -9.49 11.33
C ARG A 17 5.89 -8.12 11.68
N ILE A 18 6.73 -7.11 11.84
CA ILE A 18 6.31 -5.72 12.11
C ILE A 18 5.43 -5.22 10.95
N LEU A 19 5.90 -5.37 9.70
CA LEU A 19 5.13 -4.96 8.53
C LEU A 19 3.78 -5.68 8.42
N HIS A 20 3.73 -6.97 8.76
CA HIS A 20 2.49 -7.71 8.81
C HIS A 20 1.54 -7.13 9.87
N MET A 21 2.03 -6.85 11.09
CA MET A 21 1.21 -6.22 12.13
C MET A 21 0.69 -4.84 11.72
N VAL A 22 1.55 -4.00 11.11
CA VAL A 22 1.15 -2.68 10.58
C VAL A 22 0.06 -2.84 9.52
N ALA A 23 0.21 -3.78 8.59
CA ALA A 23 -0.80 -4.07 7.57
C ALA A 23 -2.15 -4.46 8.20
N ILE A 24 -2.15 -5.41 9.14
CA ILE A 24 -3.39 -5.85 9.81
C ILE A 24 -4.05 -4.70 10.56
N ASN A 25 -3.28 -3.85 11.24
CA ASN A 25 -3.83 -2.69 11.95
C ASN A 25 -4.48 -1.68 11.01
N ASN A 26 -3.91 -1.43 9.83
CA ASN A 26 -4.49 -0.52 8.83
C ASN A 26 -5.76 -1.10 8.16
N LEU A 27 -5.90 -2.42 8.14
CA LEU A 27 -7.07 -3.10 7.58
C LEU A 27 -8.22 -3.28 8.57
N LYS A 28 -8.04 -2.87 9.83
CA LYS A 28 -9.12 -2.92 10.82
C LYS A 28 -10.25 -1.99 10.41
N VAL A 29 -11.46 -2.43 10.69
CA VAL A 29 -12.68 -1.62 10.61
C VAL A 29 -13.07 -1.29 12.04
N ASP A 30 -13.25 -0.02 12.32
CA ASP A 30 -13.71 0.45 13.61
C ASP A 30 -15.13 -0.06 13.87
N LYS A 31 -15.37 -0.59 15.07
CA LYS A 31 -16.64 -1.28 15.39
C LYS A 31 -17.79 -0.30 15.62
N ALA A 32 -17.51 0.92 16.06
CA ALA A 32 -18.52 1.91 16.39
C ALA A 32 -19.00 2.65 15.14
N THR A 33 -18.05 3.14 14.34
CA THR A 33 -18.30 3.91 13.12
C THR A 33 -18.52 3.03 11.89
N LYS A 34 -18.15 1.74 11.96
CA LYS A 34 -18.12 0.80 10.81
C LYS A 34 -17.24 1.28 9.66
N THR A 35 -16.29 2.18 9.93
CA THR A 35 -15.38 2.73 8.92
C THR A 35 -13.99 2.07 9.00
N PRO A 36 -13.30 1.87 7.88
CA PRO A 36 -11.91 1.41 7.91
C PRO A 36 -10.99 2.43 8.59
N VAL A 37 -10.05 1.95 9.42
CA VAL A 37 -9.04 2.80 10.08
C VAL A 37 -8.21 3.56 9.04
N ASN A 38 -7.87 2.91 7.94
CA ASN A 38 -7.23 3.54 6.79
C ASN A 38 -8.04 3.24 5.53
N PRO A 39 -8.92 4.15 5.07
CA PRO A 39 -9.79 3.90 3.94
C PRO A 39 -9.02 3.67 2.63
N VAL A 40 -7.89 4.36 2.45
CA VAL A 40 -7.05 4.23 1.23
C VAL A 40 -6.42 2.84 1.14
N ILE A 41 -5.83 2.36 2.23
CA ILE A 41 -5.23 1.02 2.27
C ILE A 41 -6.31 -0.07 2.22
N TYR A 42 -7.45 0.15 2.87
CA TYR A 42 -8.57 -0.79 2.87
C TYR A 42 -9.19 -0.96 1.48
N ASP A 43 -9.40 0.14 0.74
CA ASP A 43 -9.85 0.07 -0.65
C ASP A 43 -8.86 -0.72 -1.52
N TYR A 44 -7.56 -0.41 -1.41
CA TYR A 44 -6.52 -1.11 -2.14
C TYR A 44 -6.54 -2.62 -1.84
N TYR A 45 -6.68 -3.01 -0.57
CA TYR A 45 -6.81 -4.41 -0.17
C TYR A 45 -8.07 -5.07 -0.76
N THR A 46 -9.20 -4.38 -0.71
CA THR A 46 -10.49 -4.87 -1.22
C THR A 46 -10.41 -5.14 -2.71
N ARG A 47 -9.82 -4.22 -3.49
CA ARG A 47 -9.54 -4.41 -4.92
C ARG A 47 -8.59 -5.57 -5.17
N LYS A 48 -7.57 -5.78 -4.33
CA LYS A 48 -6.68 -6.95 -4.46
C LYS A 48 -7.38 -8.26 -4.13
N CYS A 49 -8.34 -8.27 -3.21
CA CYS A 49 -9.13 -9.47 -2.87
C CYS A 49 -10.01 -9.96 -4.03
N ALA A 50 -10.43 -9.07 -4.95
CA ALA A 50 -11.18 -9.49 -6.13
C ALA A 50 -10.39 -10.42 -7.07
N SER A 51 -9.05 -10.32 -7.10
CA SER A 51 -8.19 -11.12 -7.99
C SER A 51 -7.30 -12.14 -7.27
N LYS A 52 -7.09 -11.98 -5.96
CA LYS A 52 -6.14 -12.75 -5.16
C LYS A 52 -6.76 -13.26 -3.86
N LYS A 53 -6.25 -14.39 -3.36
CA LYS A 53 -6.58 -14.89 -2.01
C LYS A 53 -6.26 -13.83 -0.97
N LYS A 54 -7.06 -13.75 0.10
CA LYS A 54 -6.94 -12.73 1.16
C LYS A 54 -5.52 -12.62 1.74
N SER A 55 -4.87 -13.74 2.02
CA SER A 55 -3.48 -13.77 2.52
C SER A 55 -2.48 -13.16 1.54
N VAL A 56 -2.65 -13.39 0.25
CA VAL A 56 -1.81 -12.81 -0.81
C VAL A 56 -2.11 -11.31 -0.95
N ALA A 57 -3.36 -10.89 -0.78
CA ALA A 57 -3.73 -9.47 -0.77
C ALA A 57 -3.10 -8.73 0.41
N VAL A 58 -3.03 -9.33 1.61
CA VAL A 58 -2.26 -8.77 2.75
C VAL A 58 -0.78 -8.60 2.39
N GLY A 59 -0.18 -9.58 1.71
CA GLY A 59 1.19 -9.45 1.21
C GLY A 59 1.38 -8.25 0.27
N ALA A 60 0.40 -7.99 -0.61
CA ALA A 60 0.42 -6.80 -1.47
C ALA A 60 0.27 -5.49 -0.69
N VAL A 61 -0.49 -5.48 0.40
CA VAL A 61 -0.61 -4.34 1.32
C VAL A 61 0.71 -4.09 2.03
N MET A 62 1.37 -5.14 2.54
CA MET A 62 2.69 -5.02 3.16
C MET A 62 3.70 -4.37 2.21
N HIS A 63 3.71 -4.80 0.95
CA HIS A 63 4.59 -4.22 -0.07
C HIS A 63 4.26 -2.74 -0.35
N LYS A 64 2.97 -2.39 -0.41
CA LYS A 64 2.54 -0.99 -0.56
C LYS A 64 3.01 -0.12 0.61
N ILE A 65 2.89 -0.61 1.85
CA ILE A 65 3.35 0.08 3.06
C ILE A 65 4.88 0.23 3.07
N CYS A 66 5.64 -0.79 2.66
CA CYS A 66 7.09 -0.67 2.50
C CYS A 66 7.46 0.47 1.56
N ASN A 67 6.78 0.59 0.41
CA ASN A 67 7.06 1.64 -0.56
C ASN A 67 6.69 3.04 -0.02
N ILE A 68 5.65 3.14 0.81
CA ILE A 68 5.31 4.40 1.50
C ILE A 68 6.44 4.79 2.46
N ILE A 69 6.89 3.87 3.30
CA ILE A 69 8.01 4.12 4.24
C ILE A 69 9.27 4.51 3.47
N PHE A 70 9.56 3.80 2.37
CA PHE A 70 10.69 4.13 1.52
C PHE A 70 10.59 5.54 0.94
N ALA A 71 9.42 5.95 0.43
CA ALA A 71 9.21 7.30 -0.09
C ALA A 71 9.37 8.36 1.00
N MET A 72 8.82 8.13 2.20
CA MET A 72 9.01 9.03 3.35
C MET A 72 10.49 9.22 3.70
N LEU A 73 11.26 8.14 3.72
CA LEU A 73 12.69 8.18 4.03
C LEU A 73 13.51 8.81 2.90
N ARG A 74 13.15 8.54 1.64
CA ARG A 74 13.81 9.10 0.45
C ARG A 74 13.61 10.62 0.37
N ASP A 75 12.37 11.06 0.57
CA ASP A 75 11.97 12.47 0.40
C ASP A 75 12.12 13.27 1.71
N ASN A 76 12.46 12.59 2.81
CA ASN A 76 12.53 13.14 4.17
C ASN A 76 11.24 13.91 4.56
N LYS A 77 10.08 13.33 4.24
CA LYS A 77 8.75 13.89 4.50
C LYS A 77 7.99 13.00 5.49
N PRO A 78 7.23 13.59 6.42
CA PRO A 78 6.37 12.81 7.32
C PRO A 78 5.27 12.08 6.53
N PHE A 79 4.67 11.08 7.17
CA PHE A 79 3.54 10.35 6.57
C PHE A 79 2.33 11.26 6.43
N GLU A 80 1.76 11.30 5.24
CA GLU A 80 0.49 11.95 4.95
C GLU A 80 -0.48 10.93 4.35
N LEU A 81 -1.75 10.97 4.78
CA LEU A 81 -2.80 10.17 4.17
C LEU A 81 -3.23 10.86 2.87
N ILE A 82 -2.75 10.32 1.75
CA ILE A 82 -3.01 10.85 0.40
C ILE A 82 -3.74 9.78 -0.41
N THR A 83 -4.80 10.16 -1.11
CA THR A 83 -5.52 9.30 -2.03
C THR A 83 -4.68 9.01 -3.29
N PRO A 84 -4.94 7.91 -4.02
CA PRO A 84 -4.25 7.64 -5.28
C PRO A 84 -4.41 8.76 -6.31
N GLU A 85 -5.53 9.49 -6.29
CA GLU A 85 -5.88 10.60 -7.18
C GLU A 85 -4.97 11.80 -6.89
N GLU A 86 -4.97 12.27 -5.65
CA GLU A 86 -4.12 13.37 -5.19
C GLU A 86 -2.64 13.07 -5.41
N HIS A 87 -2.21 11.82 -5.23
CA HIS A 87 -0.83 11.43 -5.50
C HIS A 87 -0.47 11.57 -6.99
N ARG A 88 -1.38 11.20 -7.91
CA ARG A 88 -1.15 11.38 -9.36
C ARG A 88 -1.08 12.85 -9.74
N GLU A 89 -1.95 13.68 -9.17
CA GLU A 89 -1.96 15.12 -9.40
C GLU A 89 -0.67 15.79 -8.92
N ARG A 90 -0.23 15.49 -7.68
CA ARG A 90 1.05 15.97 -7.15
C ARG A 90 2.23 15.53 -8.02
N TYR A 91 2.26 14.27 -8.43
CA TYR A 91 3.32 13.75 -9.28
C TYR A 91 3.38 14.46 -10.65
N ALA A 92 2.23 14.67 -11.29
CA ALA A 92 2.13 15.37 -12.57
C ALA A 92 2.54 16.85 -12.46
N ALA A 93 2.20 17.51 -11.35
CA ALA A 93 2.61 18.89 -11.09
C ALA A 93 4.13 19.02 -10.86
N GLU A 94 4.75 18.04 -10.20
CA GLU A 94 6.19 18.01 -9.97
C GLU A 94 6.99 17.58 -11.22
N HIS A 95 6.38 16.82 -12.13
CA HIS A 95 7.02 16.27 -13.34
C HIS A 95 6.16 16.52 -14.60
N PRO A 96 6.10 17.76 -15.10
CA PRO A 96 5.22 18.13 -16.23
C PRO A 96 5.54 17.37 -17.53
N GLU A 97 6.78 16.92 -17.71
CA GLU A 97 7.24 16.13 -18.86
C GLU A 97 6.61 14.71 -18.94
N SER A 98 6.10 14.17 -17.83
CA SER A 98 5.55 12.81 -17.76
C SER A 98 4.10 12.69 -18.26
N VAL A 99 3.47 13.82 -18.61
CA VAL A 99 2.05 13.90 -19.01
C VAL A 99 1.87 13.77 -20.53
N ASN A 100 2.93 13.59 -21.32
CA ASN A 100 2.79 13.34 -22.75
C ASN A 100 2.39 11.87 -23.03
N PRO A 101 1.16 11.58 -23.51
CA PRO A 101 0.75 10.23 -23.87
C PRO A 101 1.17 9.86 -25.31
N ALA A 102 2.20 10.51 -25.85
CA ALA A 102 2.64 10.34 -27.23
C ALA A 102 4.17 10.20 -27.31
N ALA A 103 4.64 8.97 -27.12
CA ALA A 103 5.84 8.39 -27.73
C ALA A 103 5.74 6.85 -27.65
#